data_AF-A0A366K9Z4-F1
#
_entry.id   AF-A0A366K9Z4-F1
#
_cell.length_a   1.000
_cell.length_b   1.000
_cell.length_c   1.000
_cell.angle_alpha   90.00
_cell.angle_beta   90.00
_cell.angle_gamma   90.00
#
_symmetry.space_group_name_H-M   'P 1'
#
loop_
_entity.id
_entity.type
_entity.pdbx_description
1 polymer ?
#
loop_
_entity_poly.entity_id
_entity_poly.type
_entity_poly.pdbx_seq_one_letter_code
_entity_poly.pdbx_strand_id
1 'polypeptide(L)'
;MCHLHRQLRTLHPAIEEAIGASGIPTVAFLSGNRNFESRIHPLITGNYLASPFLVVAYALVGNMRVDLQTQPLGHDQAGQLVYLRDIWTSS
;
A
#
# COMPACT_ATOMS: atom_id res chain seq x y z
N MET A 1 16.61 8.38 -32.68
CA MET A 1 16.86 7.84 -31.33
C MET A 1 15.65 8.14 -30.47
N CYS A 2 14.77 7.15 -30.29
CA CYS A 2 13.52 7.32 -29.55
C CYS A 2 13.84 7.40 -28.05
N HIS A 3 13.99 8.62 -27.50
CA HIS A 3 13.99 8.86 -26.06
C HIS A 3 12.56 8.70 -25.55
N LEU A 4 12.13 7.45 -25.47
CA LEU A 4 10.94 7.08 -24.72
C LEU A 4 11.30 7.25 -23.24
N HIS A 5 10.94 8.39 -22.66
CA HIS A 5 10.90 8.58 -21.20
C HIS A 5 10.03 7.45 -20.64
N ARG A 6 10.69 6.41 -20.15
CA ARG A 6 10.11 5.22 -19.52
C ARG A 6 9.64 5.60 -18.11
N GLN A 7 8.72 6.55 -18.02
CA GLN A 7 8.23 7.11 -16.77
C GLN A 7 6.82 6.58 -16.50
N LEU A 8 6.68 5.25 -16.38
CA LEU A 8 5.35 4.66 -16.16
C LEU A 8 5.16 3.98 -14.81
N ARG A 9 6.19 3.83 -13.97
CA ARG A 9 6.06 3.20 -12.63
C ARG A 9 7.19 3.61 -11.68
N THR A 10 7.39 4.89 -11.44
CA THR A 10 8.39 5.35 -10.47
C THR A 10 7.71 5.82 -9.20
N LEU A 11 8.24 5.42 -8.04
CA LEU A 11 7.85 6.01 -6.77
C LEU A 11 8.34 7.47 -6.74
N HIS A 12 7.78 8.27 -5.83
CA HIS A 12 8.30 9.62 -5.62
C HIS A 12 9.77 9.52 -5.17
N PRO A 13 10.72 10.32 -5.71
CA PRO A 13 12.14 10.18 -5.41
C PRO A 13 12.46 10.18 -3.90
N ALA A 14 11.79 11.06 -3.13
CA ALA A 14 11.94 11.09 -1.67
C ALA A 14 11.54 9.77 -0.98
N ILE A 15 10.58 9.03 -1.53
CA ILE A 15 10.19 7.70 -1.03
C ILE A 15 11.25 6.67 -1.42
N GLU A 16 11.77 6.71 -2.64
CA GLU A 16 12.83 5.80 -3.08
C GLU A 16 14.10 5.94 -2.22
N GLU A 17 14.51 7.18 -1.94
CA GLU A 17 15.63 7.49 -1.03
C GLU A 17 15.36 6.97 0.39
N ALA A 18 14.16 7.21 0.94
CA ALA A 18 13.78 6.74 2.26
C ALA A 18 13.78 5.21 2.36
N ILE A 19 13.31 4.51 1.33
CA ILE A 19 13.33 3.04 1.28
C ILE A 19 14.78 2.54 1.26
N GLY A 20 15.63 3.12 0.41
CA GLY A 20 17.05 2.77 0.33
C GLY A 20 17.81 3.01 1.64
N ALA A 21 17.50 4.10 2.35
CA ALA A 21 18.14 4.44 3.61
C ALA A 21 17.63 3.62 4.82
N SER A 22 16.35 3.26 4.83
CA SER A 22 15.73 2.57 5.98
C SER A 22 16.10 1.08 6.07
N GLY A 23 16.40 0.43 4.94
CA GLY A 23 16.61 -1.01 4.88
C GLY A 23 15.36 -1.83 5.25
N ILE A 24 14.20 -1.19 5.35
CA ILE A 24 12.94 -1.85 5.72
C ILE A 24 12.31 -2.46 4.46
N PRO A 25 11.93 -3.76 4.49
CA PRO A 25 11.20 -4.37 3.40
C PRO A 25 9.90 -3.60 3.10
N THR A 26 9.70 -3.26 1.84
CA THR A 26 8.46 -2.61 1.39
C THR A 26 7.58 -3.57 0.64
N VAL A 27 6.28 -3.32 0.72
CA VAL A 27 5.27 -4.20 0.16
C VAL A 27 4.24 -3.41 -0.64
N ALA A 28 3.64 -4.05 -1.63
CA ALA A 28 2.52 -3.53 -2.39
C ALA A 28 1.29 -4.44 -2.23
N PHE A 29 0.14 -3.81 -2.09
CA PHE A 29 -1.16 -4.48 -2.16
C PHE A 29 -1.79 -4.24 -3.53
N LEU A 30 -2.37 -5.29 -4.11
CA LEU A 30 -2.91 -5.31 -5.46
C LEU A 30 -4.31 -5.91 -5.44
N SER A 31 -5.27 -5.26 -6.10
CA SER A 31 -6.64 -5.79 -6.26
C SER A 31 -6.83 -6.63 -7.52
N GLY A 32 -5.72 -7.05 -8.13
CA GLY A 32 -5.70 -7.89 -9.33
C GLY A 32 -5.57 -9.37 -9.00
N ASN A 33 -5.16 -10.15 -10.01
CA ASN A 33 -5.14 -11.63 -9.91
C ASN A 33 -3.71 -12.22 -9.95
N ARG A 34 -2.68 -11.39 -10.08
CA ARG A 34 -1.28 -11.82 -10.23
C ARG A 34 -0.34 -10.84 -9.51
N ASN A 35 0.63 -11.36 -8.75
CA ASN A 35 1.54 -10.61 -7.88
C ASN A 35 3.02 -10.97 -8.08
N PHE A 36 3.43 -11.30 -9.31
CA PHE A 36 4.82 -11.66 -9.61
C PHE A 36 5.83 -10.58 -9.19
N GLU A 37 6.90 -11.02 -8.56
CA GLU A 37 8.05 -10.19 -8.20
C GLU A 37 8.60 -9.43 -9.41
N SER A 38 9.16 -8.25 -9.16
CA SER A 38 9.77 -7.37 -10.17
C SER A 38 8.84 -6.80 -11.27
N ARG A 39 7.51 -7.00 -11.21
CA ARG A 39 6.56 -6.36 -12.15
C ARG A 39 5.95 -5.04 -11.65
N ILE A 40 5.91 -4.84 -10.34
CA ILE A 40 5.28 -3.66 -9.73
C ILE A 40 6.29 -2.52 -9.65
N HIS A 41 7.35 -2.71 -8.87
CA HIS A 41 8.44 -1.76 -8.71
C HIS A 41 9.71 -2.51 -8.22
N PRO A 42 10.93 -2.14 -8.66
CA PRO A 42 12.16 -2.83 -8.25
C PRO A 42 12.43 -2.77 -6.74
N LEU A 43 12.02 -1.67 -6.08
CA LEU A 43 12.22 -1.48 -4.64
C LEU A 43 11.19 -2.23 -3.77
N ILE A 44 10.14 -2.79 -4.36
CA ILE A 44 9.09 -3.51 -3.63
C ILE A 44 9.48 -4.98 -3.50
N THR A 45 9.67 -5.40 -2.26
CA THR A 45 10.12 -6.76 -1.91
C THR A 45 9.00 -7.78 -1.77
N GLY A 46 7.77 -7.34 -1.52
CA GLY A 46 6.61 -8.23 -1.36
C GLY A 46 5.36 -7.69 -2.06
N ASN A 47 4.60 -8.58 -2.70
CA ASN A 47 3.36 -8.21 -3.39
C ASN A 47 2.22 -9.09 -2.90
N TYR A 48 1.15 -8.48 -2.40
CA TYR A 48 0.00 -9.18 -1.83
C TYR A 48 -1.26 -8.90 -2.64
N LEU A 49 -2.00 -9.96 -2.95
CA LEU A 49 -3.33 -9.83 -3.54
C LEU A 49 -4.35 -9.63 -2.41
N ALA A 50 -5.21 -8.65 -2.57
CA ALA A 50 -6.28 -8.36 -1.62
C ALA A 50 -7.54 -7.91 -2.37
N SER A 51 -8.69 -7.88 -1.69
CA SER A 51 -9.89 -7.28 -2.29
C SER A 51 -9.68 -5.78 -2.51
N PRO A 52 -10.39 -5.15 -3.47
CA PRO A 52 -10.32 -3.70 -3.67
C PRO A 52 -10.47 -2.88 -2.38
N PHE A 53 -11.38 -3.28 -1.49
CA PHE A 53 -11.58 -2.63 -0.19
C PHE A 53 -10.39 -2.79 0.75
N LEU A 54 -9.78 -3.97 0.82
CA LEU A 54 -8.61 -4.19 1.66
C LEU A 54 -7.38 -3.43 1.14
N VAL A 55 -7.24 -3.27 -0.18
CA VAL A 55 -6.17 -2.41 -0.73
C VAL A 55 -6.31 -0.99 -0.21
N VAL A 56 -7.53 -0.43 -0.21
CA VAL A 56 -7.79 0.91 0.34
C VAL A 56 -7.52 0.97 1.84
N ALA A 57 -7.97 -0.03 2.61
CA ALA A 57 -7.75 -0.07 4.06
C ALA A 57 -6.25 -0.08 4.43
N TYR A 58 -5.45 -0.92 3.76
CA TYR A 58 -3.99 -0.93 3.97
C TYR A 58 -3.30 0.34 3.47
N ALA A 59 -3.83 0.99 2.42
CA ALA A 59 -3.31 2.27 1.97
C ALA A 59 -3.56 3.41 2.98
N LEU A 60 -4.69 3.40 3.68
CA LEU A 60 -4.99 4.36 4.75
C LEU A 60 -4.08 4.17 5.97
N VAL A 61 -3.88 2.91 6.37
CA VAL A 61 -3.04 2.56 7.53
C VAL A 61 -1.55 2.72 7.23
N GLY A 62 -1.13 2.47 5.98
CA GLY A 62 0.25 2.60 5.54
C GLY A 62 1.21 1.53 6.10
N ASN A 63 0.70 0.49 6.77
CA ASN A 63 1.50 -0.53 7.42
C ASN A 63 0.83 -1.92 7.32
N MET A 64 1.54 -2.90 6.74
CA MET A 64 1.04 -4.27 6.59
C MET A 64 0.98 -5.07 7.89
N ARG A 65 1.70 -4.64 8.93
CA ARG A 65 1.81 -5.36 10.21
C ARG A 65 0.64 -5.06 11.15
N VAL A 66 -0.25 -4.16 10.74
CA VAL A 66 -1.43 -3.77 11.49
C VAL A 66 -2.50 -4.85 11.34
N ASP A 67 -3.07 -5.26 12.46
CA ASP A 67 -4.26 -6.11 12.48
C ASP A 67 -5.51 -5.24 12.30
N LEU A 68 -6.04 -5.21 11.08
CA LEU A 68 -7.22 -4.40 10.73
C LEU A 68 -8.51 -4.80 11.47
N GLN A 69 -8.55 -5.98 12.12
CA GLN A 69 -9.71 -6.40 12.91
C GLN A 69 -9.75 -5.74 14.29
N THR A 70 -8.58 -5.51 14.88
CA THR A 70 -8.45 -5.04 16.26
C THR A 70 -7.90 -3.62 16.37
N GLN A 71 -7.18 -3.15 15.36
CA GLN A 71 -6.55 -1.82 15.34
C GLN A 71 -7.34 -0.83 14.46
N PRO A 72 -7.33 0.46 14.84
CA PRO A 72 -8.01 1.50 14.07
C PRO A 72 -7.28 1.78 12.75
N LEU A 73 -8.04 2.19 11.74
CA LEU A 73 -7.53 2.72 10.48
C LEU A 73 -6.91 4.11 10.65
N GLY A 74 -7.41 4.87 11.63
CA GLY A 74 -6.98 6.23 11.93
C GLY A 74 -7.99 6.95 12.80
N HIS A 75 -7.94 8.28 12.75
CA HIS A 75 -8.87 9.17 13.44
C HIS A 75 -9.77 9.89 12.44
N ASP A 76 -11.03 10.11 12.79
CA ASP A 76 -11.90 11.01 12.05
C ASP A 76 -11.58 12.49 12.35
N GLN A 77 -12.36 13.40 11.77
CA GLN A 77 -12.19 14.85 11.97
C GLN A 77 -12.45 15.29 13.42
N ALA A 78 -13.17 14.50 14.21
CA ALA A 78 -13.45 14.74 15.63
C ALA A 78 -12.44 14.03 16.55
N GLY A 79 -11.43 13.37 16.00
CA GLY A 79 -10.41 12.62 16.74
C GLY A 79 -10.86 11.22 17.20
N GLN A 80 -12.06 10.76 16.83
CA GLN A 80 -12.54 9.42 17.18
C GLN A 80 -11.83 8.35 16.37
N LEU A 81 -11.54 7.22 17.01
CA LEU A 81 -10.93 6.07 16.34
C LEU A 81 -11.93 5.46 15.35
N VAL A 82 -11.49 5.33 14.10
CA VAL A 82 -12.24 4.68 13.04
C VAL A 82 -11.64 3.30 12.79
N TYR A 83 -12.44 2.25 12.90
CA TYR A 83 -12.05 0.87 12.65
C TYR A 83 -12.55 0.41 11.28
N LEU A 84 -11.96 -0.67 10.77
CA LEU A 84 -12.38 -1.24 9.48
C LEU A 84 -13.88 -1.57 9.45
N ARG A 85 -14.41 -2.09 10.56
CA ARG A 85 -15.83 -2.43 10.72
C ARG A 85 -16.77 -1.22 10.60
N ASP A 86 -16.31 -0.01 10.90
CA ASP A 86 -17.13 1.19 10.90
C ASP A 86 -17.40 1.70 9.47
N ILE A 87 -16.50 1.36 8.53
CA ILE A 87 -16.59 1.74 7.12
C ILE A 87 -16.89 0.55 6.20
N TRP A 88 -17.02 -0.65 6.77
CA TRP A 88 -17.29 -1.85 5.99
C TRP A 88 -18.75 -1.86 5.54
N THR A 89 -18.99 -1.97 4.24
CA THR A 89 -20.34 -2.09 3.70
C THR A 89 -20.87 -3.49 4.03
N SER A 90 -21.90 -3.58 4.88
CA SER A 90 -22.73 -4.79 4.94
C SER A 90 -23.49 -4.92 3.61
N SER A 91 -23.31 -6.06 2.94
CA SER A 91 -23.99 -6.39 1.69
C SER A 91 -25.51 -6.39 1.80
#